data_AF-A0A510PK28-F1
#
_entry.id   AF-A0A510PK28-F1
#
_cell.length_a   1.000
_cell.length_b   1.000
_cell.length_c   1.000
_cell.angle_alpha   90.00
_cell.angle_beta   90.00
_cell.angle_gamma   90.00
#
_symmetry.space_group_name_H-M   'P 1'
#
loop_
_entity.id
_entity.type
_entity.pdbx_description
1 polymer ?
#
loop_
_entity_poly.entity_id
_entity_poly.type
_entity_poly.pdbx_seq_one_letter_code
_entity_poly.pdbx_strand_id
1 'polypeptide(L)' 'MPPFAPIKRKELIRQLRKLVFSGPLVGGNHQYMVQGKLKIWIPNPHQGDISKSLLAKILQQANISREEWEKLR' A
#
# COMPACT_ATOMS: atom_id res chain seq x y z
N MET A 1 -2.02 8.18 -12.19
CA MET A 1 -1.65 8.88 -10.94
C MET A 1 -2.69 8.53 -9.89
N PRO A 2 -2.42 7.60 -8.96
CA PRO A 2 -3.29 7.43 -7.80
C PRO A 2 -3.26 8.73 -6.99
N PRO A 3 -4.40 9.37 -6.72
CA PRO A 3 -4.41 10.56 -5.87
C PRO A 3 -3.94 10.19 -4.46
N PHE A 4 -3.26 11.11 -3.77
CA PHE A 4 -3.02 10.98 -2.34
C PHE A 4 -4.31 11.28 -1.54
N ALA A 5 -5.25 10.35 -1.65
CA ALA A 5 -6.61 10.40 -1.15
C ALA A 5 -7.01 9.02 -0.61
N PRO A 6 -8.18 8.87 0.03
CA PRO A 6 -8.68 7.55 0.39
C PRO A 6 -8.69 6.61 -0.81
N ILE A 7 -8.20 5.39 -0.62
CA ILE A 7 -7.98 4.43 -1.71
C ILE A 7 -8.51 3.04 -1.35
N LYS A 8 -9.14 2.38 -2.32
CA LYS A 8 -9.55 0.98 -2.16
C LYS A 8 -8.34 0.10 -1.91
N ARG A 9 -8.49 -0.88 -1.01
CA ARG A 9 -7.43 -1.87 -0.74
C ARG A 9 -6.86 -2.54 -1.99
N LYS A 10 -7.74 -2.93 -2.93
CA LYS A 10 -7.34 -3.55 -4.21
C LYS A 10 -6.46 -2.62 -5.04
N GLU A 11 -6.79 -1.32 -5.03
CA GLU A 11 -6.02 -0.29 -5.73
C GLU A 11 -4.67 -0.06 -5.07
N LEU A 12 -4.60 -0.02 -3.73
CA LEU A 12 -3.32 0.03 -3.02
C LEU A 12 -2.41 -1.14 -3.43
N ILE A 13 -2.92 -2.38 -3.40
CA ILE A 13 -2.16 -3.57 -3.80
C ILE A 13 -1.67 -3.44 -5.26
N ARG A 14 -2.53 -2.97 -6.17
CA ARG A 14 -2.19 -2.78 -7.58
C ARG A 14 -1.04 -1.79 -7.77
N GLN A 15 -1.06 -0.66 -7.05
CA GLN A 15 -0.01 0.35 -7.15
C GLN A 15 1.30 -0.13 -6.50
N LEU A 16 1.24 -0.81 -5.35
CA LEU A 16 2.42 -1.42 -4.72
C LEU A 16 3.10 -2.45 -5.64
N ARG A 17 2.32 -3.23 -6.40
CA ARG A 17 2.89 -4.15 -7.41
C ARG A 17 3.69 -3.42 -8.50
N LYS A 18 3.25 -2.22 -8.92
CA LYS A 18 4.02 -1.40 -9.87
C LYS A 18 5.35 -0.92 -9.29
N LEU A 19 5.42 -0.80 -7.97
CA LEU A 19 6.64 -0.49 -7.21
C LEU A 19 7.45 -1.74 -6.84
N VAL A 20 7.28 -2.85 -7.58
CA VAL A 20 8.07 -4.09 -7.40
C VAL A 20 7.82 -4.78 -6.05
N PHE A 21 6.73 -4.44 -5.35
CA PHE A 21 6.29 -5.23 -4.20
C PHE A 21 5.63 -6.54 -4.66
N SER A 22 6.01 -7.63 -4.01
CA SER A 22 5.46 -8.97 -4.20
C SER A 22 4.40 -9.30 -3.14
N GLY A 23 3.40 -10.11 -3.50
CA GLY A 23 2.28 -10.51 -2.64
C GLY A 23 0.90 -10.06 -3.17
N PRO A 24 -0.13 -9.95 -2.31
CA PRO A 24 -0.10 -10.11 -0.85
C PRO A 24 0.15 -11.54 -0.38
N LEU A 25 0.97 -11.70 0.66
CA LEU A 25 1.18 -12.94 1.41
C LEU A 25 0.28 -12.95 2.66
N VAL A 26 -0.15 -14.14 3.10
CA VAL A 26 -0.98 -14.30 4.30
C VAL A 26 -0.10 -14.26 5.54
N GLY A 27 -0.44 -13.42 6.53
CA GLY A 27 0.28 -13.36 7.81
C GLY A 27 -0.68 -13.24 8.97
N GLY A 28 -0.99 -14.34 9.65
CA GLY A 28 -1.94 -14.35 10.78
C GLY A 28 -3.22 -13.57 10.44
N ASN A 29 -3.42 -12.43 11.10
CA ASN A 29 -4.62 -11.60 10.97
C ASN A 29 -4.64 -10.67 9.74
N HIS A 30 -3.49 -10.33 9.14
CA HIS A 30 -3.41 -9.38 8.03
C HIS A 30 -2.56 -9.91 6.88
N GLN A 31 -2.84 -9.43 5.67
CA GLN A 31 -1.93 -9.70 4.55
C GLN A 31 -0.76 -8.73 4.57
N TYR A 32 0.35 -9.08 3.94
CA TYR A 32 1.49 -8.18 3.77
C TYR A 32 2.11 -8.31 2.38
N MET A 33 2.85 -7.28 1.95
CA MET A 33 3.64 -7.29 0.72
C MET A 33 5.11 -7.07 1.04
N VAL A 34 6.00 -7.55 0.18
CA VAL A 34 7.45 -7.51 0.38
C VAL A 34 8.18 -6.94 -0.83
N GLN A 35 9.22 -6.14 -0.59
CA GLN A 35 10.16 -5.66 -1.60
C GLN A 35 11.57 -5.77 -1.03
N GLY A 36 12.33 -6.78 -1.46
CA GLY A 36 13.64 -7.09 -0.86
C GLY A 36 13.52 -7.37 0.64
N LYS A 37 14.12 -6.50 1.47
CA LYS A 37 14.06 -6.59 2.95
C LYS A 37 12.86 -5.83 3.56
N LEU A 38 12.16 -5.02 2.76
CA LEU A 38 11.00 -4.26 3.23
C LEU A 38 9.76 -5.15 3.28
N LYS A 39 9.03 -5.07 4.38
CA LYS A 39 7.75 -5.76 4.60
C LYS A 39 6.70 -4.75 5.04
N ILE A 40 5.59 -4.68 4.31
CA ILE A 40 4.49 -3.75 4.59
C ILE A 40 3.23 -4.54 4.86
N TRP A 41 2.62 -4.30 6.01
CA TRP A 41 1.32 -4.87 6.35
C TRP A 41 0.20 -4.13 5.62
N ILE A 42 -0.65 -4.89 4.95
CA ILE A 42 -1.83 -4.37 4.25
C ILE A 42 -3.04 -4.60 5.16
N PRO A 43 -3.60 -3.51 5.74
CA PRO A 43 -4.79 -3.62 6.55
C PRO A 43 -5.92 -4.25 5.73
N ASN A 44 -6.77 -5.02 6.39
CA ASN A 44 -8.03 -5.46 5.82
C ASN A 44 -9.11 -4.49 6.31
N PRO A 45 -9.44 -3.43 5.56
CA PRO A 45 -10.49 -2.55 5.98
C PRO A 45 -11.79 -3.33 5.89
N HIS A 46 -12.38 -3.64 7.05
CA HIS A 46 -13.56 -4.50 7.11
C HIS A 46 -14.72 -3.98 6.25
N GLN A 47 -14.87 -2.65 6.09
CA GLN A 47 -15.97 -2.04 5.31
C GLN A 47 -15.64 -0.67 4.66
N GLY A 48 -14.38 -0.37 4.30
CA GLY A 48 -14.06 0.98 3.79
C GLY A 48 -12.78 1.14 2.98
N ASP A 49 -12.60 2.35 2.48
CA ASP A 49 -11.34 2.78 1.85
C ASP A 49 -10.24 2.94 2.91
N ILE A 50 -9.00 2.73 2.48
CA ILE A 50 -7.83 3.07 3.29
C ILE A 50 -7.78 4.59 3.36
N SER A 51 -7.92 5.13 4.57
CA SER A 51 -7.89 6.57 4.79
C SER A 51 -6.57 7.17 4.31
N LYS A 52 -6.60 8.46 3.96
CA LYS A 52 -5.39 9.21 3.58
C LYS A 52 -4.27 9.12 4.63
N SER A 53 -4.63 9.14 5.92
CA SER A 53 -3.67 9.02 7.03
C SER A 53 -3.06 7.62 7.14
N LEU A 54 -3.85 6.57 6.88
CA LEU A 54 -3.36 5.19 6.86
C LEU A 54 -2.49 4.93 5.63
N LEU A 55 -2.88 5.48 4.47
CA LEU A 55 -2.06 5.48 3.26
C LEU A 55 -0.71 6.15 3.51
N ALA A 56 -0.69 7.32 4.17
CA ALA A 56 0.56 8.02 4.51
C ALA A 56 1.52 7.14 5.33
N LYS A 57 1.00 6.44 6.35
CA LYS A 57 1.79 5.52 7.18
C LYS A 57 2.34 4.34 6.38
N ILE A 58 1.53 3.78 5.48
CA ILE A 58 1.94 2.69 4.58
C ILE A 58 3.08 3.15 3.67
N LEU A 59 2.94 4.31 3.02
CA LEU A 59 3.98 4.87 2.14
C LEU A 59 5.28 5.19 2.90
N GLN A 60 5.17 5.71 4.12
CA GLN A 60 6.34 5.95 4.97
C GLN A 60 7.08 4.64 5.31
N GLN A 61 6.36 3.57 5.68
CA GLN A 61 6.96 2.25 5.94
C GLN A 61 7.60 1.65 4.68
N ALA A 62 7.05 1.99 3.51
CA ALA A 62 7.56 1.59 2.21
C ALA A 62 8.76 2.40 1.73
N ASN A 63 9.11 3.48 2.44
CA ASN A 63 10.06 4.50 1.99
C ASN A 63 9.68 5.08 0.60
N ILE A 64 8.38 5.26 0.35
CA ILE A 64 7.83 5.87 -0.85
C ILE A 64 7.40 7.29 -0.51
N SER A 65 7.93 8.27 -1.23
CA SER A 65 7.49 9.67 -1.13
C SER A 65 6.10 9.87 -1.72
N ARG A 66 5.42 10.95 -1.32
CA ARG A 66 4.11 11.29 -1.89
C ARG A 66 4.23 11.56 -3.39
N GLU A 67 5.32 12.20 -3.81
CA GLU A 67 5.59 12.55 -5.20
C GLU A 67 5.79 11.30 -6.06
N GLU A 68 6.54 10.32 -5.57
CA GLU A 68 6.70 9.01 -6.23
C GLU A 68 5.35 8.29 -6.35
N TRP A 69 4.56 8.28 -5.27
CA TRP A 69 3.24 7.69 -5.26
C TRP A 69 2.31 8.33 -6.30
N GLU A 70 2.22 9.65 -6.30
CA GLU A 70 1.36 10.39 -7.22
C GLU A 70 1.81 10.17 -8.66
N LYS A 71 3.12 10.04 -8.94
CA LYS A 71 3.66 9.78 -10.29
C LYS A 71 3.35 8.38 -10.86
N LEU A 72 2.82 7.45 -10.06
CA LEU A 72 2.45 6.12 -10.56
C LEU A 72 1.36 6.24 -11.64
N ARG A 73 1.71 5.89 -12.88
CA ARG A 73 0.79 5.93 -14.03
C ARG A 73 -0.05 4.67 -14.08
#